data_AF-A0AAW6GQ64-F1
#
_entry.id   AF-A0AAW6GQ64-F1
#
_cell.length_a   1.000
_cell.length_b   1.000
_cell.length_c   1.000
_cell.angle_alpha   90.00
_cell.angle_beta   90.00
_cell.angle_gamma   90.00
#
_symmetry.space_group_name_H-M   'P 1'
#
loop_
_entity.id
_entity.type
_entity.pdbx_description
1 polymer ?
#
loop_
_entity_poly.entity_id
_entity_poly.type
_entity_poly.pdbx_seq_one_letter_code
_entity_poly.pdbx_strand_id
1 'polypeptide(L)'
;MAGNDIAMNAFKVLTDVAYVYGEASDSSQGKIGKSDLISLLLGIREKLGIKISNENGPTLLKPNVGIVFAYDSTNTSKYLIYAYIRNDGELANRIVLASNGISLGIQNEVGTSLITGGDTQICIYITK
;
A
#
# COMPACT_ATOMS: atom_id res chain seq x y z
N MET A 1 -2.00 -5.53 41.63
CA MET A 1 -2.63 -4.79 40.52
C MET A 1 -3.59 -3.77 41.12
N ALA A 2 -3.68 -2.57 40.54
CA ALA A 2 -4.35 -1.36 41.03
C ALA A 2 -3.49 -0.43 41.91
N GLY A 3 -2.75 0.45 41.26
CA GLY A 3 -2.10 1.61 41.88
C GLY A 3 -1.90 2.69 40.82
N ASN A 4 -2.88 3.58 40.68
CA ASN A 4 -2.99 4.65 39.68
C ASN A 4 -3.14 4.22 38.21
N ASP A 5 -4.22 3.51 37.90
CA ASP A 5 -4.75 3.59 36.54
C ASP A 5 -5.26 5.03 36.31
N ILE A 6 -4.75 5.67 35.27
CA ILE A 6 -5.22 6.98 34.82
C ILE A 6 -6.70 6.81 34.45
N ALA A 7 -7.58 7.58 35.07
CA ALA A 7 -9.00 7.56 34.74
C ALA A 7 -9.18 7.78 33.23
N MET A 8 -10.01 6.97 32.56
CA MET A 8 -10.14 6.99 31.08
C MET A 8 -10.42 8.39 30.49
N ASN A 9 -11.05 9.27 31.27
CA ASN A 9 -11.37 10.64 30.88
C ASN A 9 -10.18 11.62 31.00
N ALA A 10 -9.03 11.17 31.52
CA ALA A 10 -7.79 11.93 31.63
C ALA A 10 -6.78 11.62 30.51
N PHE A 11 -7.09 10.68 29.62
CA PHE A 11 -6.29 10.48 28.42
C PHE A 11 -6.54 11.64 27.45
N LYS A 12 -5.45 12.34 27.09
CA LYS A 12 -5.49 13.34 26.05
C LYS A 12 -5.69 12.65 24.70
N VAL A 13 -6.55 13.20 23.84
CA VAL A 13 -6.57 12.82 22.42
C VAL A 13 -5.26 13.33 21.82
N LEU A 14 -4.41 12.40 21.38
CA LEU A 14 -3.14 12.70 20.74
C LEU A 14 -3.26 12.39 19.25
N THR A 15 -2.85 13.33 18.40
CA THR A 15 -2.74 13.11 16.95
C THR A 15 -1.42 12.45 16.57
N ASP A 16 -0.47 12.37 17.50
CA ASP A 16 0.81 11.69 17.31
C ASP A 16 1.38 11.14 18.63
N VAL A 17 2.08 10.00 18.56
CA VAL A 17 2.76 9.34 19.67
C VAL A 17 4.06 8.69 19.19
N ALA A 18 5.08 8.67 20.04
CA ALA A 18 6.32 7.94 19.73
C ALA A 18 6.12 6.41 19.78
N TYR A 19 5.26 5.94 20.69
CA TYR A 19 4.99 4.53 20.95
C TYR A 19 3.51 4.28 21.24
N VAL A 20 3.06 3.07 20.94
CA VAL A 20 1.79 2.51 21.43
C VAL A 20 2.10 1.41 22.43
N TYR A 21 1.49 1.46 23.60
CA TYR A 21 1.65 0.46 24.67
C TYR A 21 0.55 -0.60 24.57
N GLY A 22 0.89 -1.84 24.89
CA GLY A 22 -0.05 -2.95 24.88
C GLY A 22 0.41 -4.10 25.78
N GLU A 23 -0.48 -5.08 25.94
CA GLU A 23 -0.19 -6.31 26.67
C GLU A 23 0.49 -7.32 25.74
N ALA A 24 1.61 -7.88 26.20
CA ALA A 24 2.33 -8.93 25.51
C ALA A 24 1.68 -10.30 25.78
N SER A 25 1.97 -11.29 24.93
CA SER A 25 1.38 -12.63 25.05
C SER A 25 1.75 -13.38 26.33
N ASP A 26 2.81 -12.95 27.01
CA ASP A 26 3.27 -13.47 28.30
C ASP A 26 2.70 -12.67 29.50
N SER A 27 1.65 -11.88 29.29
CA SER A 27 1.03 -10.99 30.30
C SER A 27 1.93 -9.86 30.81
N SER A 28 3.09 -9.64 30.18
CA SER A 28 3.93 -8.47 30.44
C SER A 28 3.46 -7.24 29.64
N GLN A 29 4.02 -6.06 29.94
CA GLN A 29 3.73 -4.85 29.17
C GLN A 29 4.81 -4.63 28.11
N GLY A 30 4.37 -4.37 26.87
CA GLY A 30 5.23 -4.05 25.74
C GLY A 30 4.90 -2.70 25.12
N LYS A 31 5.77 -2.23 24.23
CA LYS A 31 5.53 -1.06 23.40
C LYS A 31 5.99 -1.29 21.97
N ILE A 32 5.24 -0.75 21.00
CA ILE A 32 5.58 -0.78 19.58
C ILE A 32 5.93 0.65 19.15
N GLY A 33 7.06 0.83 18.47
CA GLY A 33 7.43 2.12 17.88
C GLY A 33 6.45 2.52 16.78
N LYS A 34 6.19 3.83 16.62
CA LYS A 34 5.29 4.33 15.55
C LYS A 34 5.68 3.80 14.16
N SER A 35 6.97 3.77 13.83
CA SER A 35 7.48 3.23 12.56
C SER A 35 7.16 1.75 12.36
N ASP A 36 7.33 0.96 13.41
CA ASP A 36 7.08 -0.49 13.38
C ASP A 36 5.58 -0.77 13.27
N LEU A 37 4.75 0.00 13.99
CA LEU A 37 3.30 -0.07 13.89
C LEU A 37 2.81 0.26 12.48
N ILE A 38 3.33 1.34 11.87
CA ILE A 38 3.02 1.70 10.48
C ILE A 38 3.43 0.54 9.56
N SER A 39 4.62 -0.04 9.77
CA SER A 39 5.12 -1.15 8.95
C SER A 39 4.24 -2.40 9.09
N LEU A 40 3.75 -2.73 10.29
CA LEU A 40 2.79 -3.82 10.51
C LEU A 40 1.45 -3.58 9.80
N LEU A 41 0.89 -2.38 9.93
CA LEU A 41 -0.38 -2.01 9.30
C LEU A 41 -0.27 -2.00 7.76
N LEU A 42 0.83 -1.50 7.22
CA LEU A 42 1.08 -1.48 5.78
C LEU A 42 1.46 -2.87 5.25
N GLY A 43 2.18 -3.68 6.01
CA GLY A 43 2.52 -5.05 5.64
C GLY A 43 1.29 -5.95 5.49
N ILE A 44 0.20 -5.69 6.22
CA ILE A 44 -1.09 -6.36 6.00
C ILE A 44 -1.63 -6.05 4.60
N ARG A 45 -1.50 -4.82 4.12
CA ARG A 45 -1.93 -4.44 2.76
C ARG A 45 -1.15 -5.23 1.70
N GLU A 46 0.15 -5.38 1.91
CA GLU A 46 0.98 -6.20 1.02
C GLU A 46 0.59 -7.69 1.06
N LYS A 47 0.22 -8.24 2.22
CA LYS A 47 -0.30 -9.62 2.28
C LYS A 47 -1.65 -9.79 1.59
N LEU A 48 -2.46 -8.73 1.54
CA LEU A 48 -3.78 -8.72 0.90
C LEU A 48 -3.72 -8.39 -0.59
N GLY A 49 -2.53 -8.26 -1.18
CA GLY A 49 -2.43 -7.97 -2.60
C GLY A 49 -2.63 -6.50 -2.96
N ILE A 50 -2.65 -5.57 -1.99
CA ILE A 50 -3.00 -4.17 -2.21
C ILE A 50 -1.77 -3.28 -2.04
N LYS A 51 -1.36 -2.59 -3.10
CA LYS A 51 -0.27 -1.60 -3.06
C LYS A 51 -0.70 -0.24 -3.58
N ILE A 52 -0.45 0.80 -2.77
CA ILE A 52 -0.55 2.20 -3.18
C ILE A 52 0.83 2.58 -3.72
N SER A 53 0.91 2.92 -5.00
CA SER A 53 2.17 3.39 -5.60
C SER A 53 2.46 4.83 -5.21
N ASN A 54 3.74 5.15 -5.02
CA ASN A 54 4.23 6.52 -5.04
C ASN A 54 4.55 6.93 -6.50
N GLU A 55 5.17 8.11 -6.67
CA GLU A 55 5.50 8.72 -7.97
C GLU A 55 6.29 7.80 -8.93
N ASN A 56 6.90 6.72 -8.43
CA ASN A 56 7.70 5.77 -9.22
C ASN A 56 6.92 4.54 -9.74
N GLY A 57 5.61 4.46 -9.49
CA GLY A 57 4.76 3.33 -9.85
C GLY A 57 4.77 2.19 -8.81
N PRO A 58 3.85 1.21 -8.90
CA PRO A 58 3.74 0.16 -7.90
C PRO A 58 4.95 -0.78 -7.99
N THR A 59 5.72 -0.93 -6.92
CA THR A 59 6.82 -1.91 -6.89
C THR A 59 6.23 -3.33 -6.96
N LEU A 60 6.47 -4.08 -8.05
CA LEU A 60 5.96 -5.45 -8.25
C LEU A 60 6.81 -6.47 -7.51
N LEU A 61 6.16 -7.21 -6.61
CA LEU A 61 6.70 -8.43 -6.02
C LEU A 61 6.57 -9.59 -7.03
N LYS A 62 7.34 -10.67 -6.86
CA LYS A 62 7.48 -11.78 -7.83
C LYS A 62 7.02 -13.13 -7.26
N PRO A 63 6.67 -14.13 -8.10
CA PRO A 63 6.01 -14.03 -9.42
C PRO A 63 4.51 -13.73 -9.23
N ASN A 64 3.94 -12.80 -9.99
CA ASN A 64 2.57 -12.31 -9.73
C ASN A 64 1.81 -11.95 -11.02
N VAL A 65 0.50 -12.15 -10.96
CA VAL A 65 -0.49 -11.61 -11.91
C VAL A 65 -1.28 -10.53 -11.17
N GLY A 66 -1.64 -9.44 -11.84
CA GLY A 66 -2.44 -8.41 -11.19
C GLY A 66 -3.17 -7.50 -12.15
N ILE A 67 -4.03 -6.67 -11.56
CA ILE A 67 -4.77 -5.61 -12.24
C ILE A 67 -4.46 -4.32 -11.51
N VAL A 68 -4.16 -3.28 -12.29
CA VAL A 68 -3.91 -1.93 -11.78
C VAL A 68 -5.02 -1.00 -12.27
N PHE A 69 -5.55 -0.22 -11.33
CA PHE A 69 -6.49 0.86 -11.57
C PHE A 69 -5.79 2.17 -11.25
N ALA A 70 -5.84 3.12 -12.17
CA ALA A 70 -5.31 4.45 -11.95
C ALA A 70 -6.30 5.51 -12.39
N TYR A 71 -6.33 6.63 -11.67
CA TYR A 71 -7.24 7.73 -11.93
C TYR A 71 -6.58 9.07 -11.56
N ASP A 72 -7.16 10.15 -12.09
CA ASP A 72 -6.82 11.52 -11.74
C ASP A 72 -7.78 11.98 -10.64
N SER A 73 -7.30 12.20 -9.42
CA SER A 73 -8.14 12.59 -8.28
C SER A 73 -8.80 13.97 -8.46
N THR A 74 -8.29 14.77 -9.39
CA THR A 74 -8.84 16.09 -9.75
C THR A 74 -9.79 16.03 -10.96
N ASN A 75 -9.79 14.93 -11.72
CA ASN A 75 -10.68 14.72 -12.85
C ASN A 75 -11.11 13.24 -13.00
N THR A 76 -12.28 12.92 -12.47
CA THR A 76 -12.82 11.55 -12.43
C THR A 76 -13.18 10.96 -13.80
N SER A 77 -13.17 11.74 -14.89
CA SER A 77 -13.35 11.16 -16.23
C SER A 77 -12.10 10.45 -16.72
N LYS A 78 -10.94 10.72 -16.11
CA LYS A 78 -9.65 10.18 -16.54
C LYS A 78 -9.30 8.92 -15.75
N TYR A 79 -9.00 7.84 -16.45
CA TYR A 79 -8.68 6.56 -15.84
C TYR A 79 -7.81 5.68 -16.74
N LEU A 80 -7.17 4.69 -16.13
CA LEU A 80 -6.46 3.60 -16.80
C LEU A 80 -6.67 2.31 -16.01
N ILE A 81 -7.05 1.24 -16.70
CA ILE A 81 -7.14 -0.12 -16.19
C ILE A 81 -6.24 -1.00 -17.05
N TYR A 82 -5.26 -1.65 -16.44
CA TYR A 82 -4.42 -2.61 -17.15
C TYR A 82 -4.13 -3.85 -16.31
N ALA A 83 -4.05 -5.00 -16.97
CA ALA A 83 -3.56 -6.23 -16.38
C ALA A 83 -2.05 -6.36 -16.63
N TYR A 84 -1.37 -7.08 -15.75
CA TYR A 84 0.01 -7.48 -15.98
C TYR A 84 0.29 -8.93 -15.56
N ILE A 85 1.27 -9.54 -16.24
CA ILE A 85 1.77 -10.88 -15.96
C ILE A 85 3.29 -10.79 -15.90
N ARG A 86 3.90 -11.36 -14.84
CA ARG A 86 5.35 -11.31 -14.65
C ARG A 86 5.91 -12.62 -14.09
N ASN A 87 6.99 -13.10 -14.71
CA ASN A 87 7.86 -14.12 -14.13
C ASN A 87 9.02 -13.49 -13.33
N ASP A 88 9.62 -14.29 -12.45
CA ASP A 88 10.85 -13.88 -11.77
C ASP A 88 11.95 -13.55 -12.78
N GLY A 89 12.63 -12.41 -12.57
CA GLY A 89 13.71 -11.93 -13.41
C GLY A 89 13.27 -11.19 -14.68
N GLU A 90 11.98 -11.22 -15.02
CA GLU A 90 11.47 -10.66 -16.28
C GLU A 90 10.77 -9.32 -16.10
N LEU A 91 10.70 -8.55 -17.19
CA LEU A 91 9.79 -7.41 -17.32
C LEU A 91 8.34 -7.92 -17.39
N ALA A 92 7.41 -7.17 -16.82
CA ALA A 92 6.01 -7.57 -16.87
C ALA A 92 5.44 -7.38 -18.28
N ASN A 93 4.67 -8.36 -18.77
CA ASN A 93 3.80 -8.16 -19.91
C ASN A 93 2.58 -7.34 -19.45
N ARG A 94 2.24 -6.26 -20.15
CA ARG A 94 1.18 -5.29 -19.79
C ARG A 94 0.08 -5.31 -20.84
N ILE A 95 -1.17 -5.41 -20.41
CA ILE A 95 -2.35 -5.43 -21.28
C ILE A 95 -3.29 -4.32 -20.82
N VAL A 96 -3.42 -3.26 -21.62
CA VAL A 96 -4.41 -2.19 -21.35
C VAL A 96 -5.80 -2.75 -21.61
N LEU A 97 -6.66 -2.70 -20.59
CA LEU A 97 -8.04 -3.16 -20.69
C LEU A 97 -8.97 -2.00 -21.05
N ALA A 98 -8.75 -0.83 -20.45
CA ALA A 98 -9.49 0.39 -20.75
C ALA A 98 -8.70 1.63 -20.32
N SER A 99 -8.85 2.74 -21.04
CA SER A 99 -8.29 4.03 -20.63
C SER A 99 -9.06 5.22 -21.18
N ASN A 100 -8.97 6.34 -20.47
CA ASN A 100 -9.41 7.65 -20.93
C ASN A 100 -8.49 8.72 -20.34
N GLY A 101 -7.76 9.47 -21.17
CA GLY A 101 -6.91 10.59 -20.73
C GLY A 101 -5.71 10.23 -19.83
N ILE A 102 -5.51 8.95 -19.50
CA ILE A 102 -4.35 8.42 -18.78
C ILE A 102 -3.76 7.29 -19.62
N SER A 103 -2.43 7.27 -19.72
CA SER A 103 -1.71 6.27 -20.50
C SER A 103 -0.60 5.63 -19.69
N LEU A 104 -0.24 4.41 -20.10
CA LEU A 104 0.96 3.76 -19.59
C LEU A 104 2.19 4.53 -20.09
N GLY A 105 3.00 5.01 -19.15
CA GLY A 105 4.31 5.57 -19.46
C GLY A 105 5.36 4.49 -19.69
N ILE A 106 6.63 4.94 -19.62
CA ILE A 106 7.80 4.08 -19.72
C ILE A 106 7.77 3.03 -18.61
N GLN A 107 8.11 1.79 -18.98
CA GLN A 107 8.23 0.70 -18.02
C GLN A 107 9.53 0.85 -17.24
N ASN A 108 9.45 0.79 -15.91
CA ASN A 108 10.60 0.81 -15.02
C ASN A 108 11.24 -0.60 -14.93
N GLU A 109 12.44 -0.67 -14.35
CA GLU A 109 13.24 -1.90 -14.22
C GLU A 109 12.56 -3.00 -13.39
N VAL A 110 11.54 -2.66 -12.60
CA VAL A 110 10.74 -3.62 -11.83
C VAL A 110 9.49 -4.12 -12.57
N GLY A 111 9.28 -3.69 -13.82
CA GLY A 111 8.23 -4.17 -14.71
C GLY A 111 6.90 -3.41 -14.60
N THR A 112 6.82 -2.33 -13.81
CA THR A 112 5.66 -1.44 -13.75
C THR A 112 5.86 -0.18 -14.54
N SER A 113 4.81 0.61 -14.67
CA SER A 113 4.87 1.84 -15.44
C SER A 113 4.71 3.01 -14.50
N LEU A 114 5.49 4.06 -14.75
CA LEU A 114 5.07 5.39 -14.36
C LEU A 114 3.73 5.64 -15.08
N ILE A 115 2.68 5.96 -14.33
CA ILE A 115 1.40 6.33 -14.94
C ILE A 115 1.47 7.81 -15.27
N THR A 116 1.28 8.14 -16.54
CA THR A 116 1.34 9.53 -17.01
C THR A 116 -0.07 10.10 -17.03
N GLY A 117 -0.32 11.13 -16.20
CA GLY A 117 -1.60 11.84 -16.14
C GLY A 117 -2.58 11.36 -15.05
N GLY A 118 -2.18 10.43 -14.19
CA GLY A 118 -2.93 10.05 -12.97
C GLY A 118 -2.08 10.27 -11.72
N ASP A 119 -2.72 10.64 -10.61
CA ASP A 119 -2.06 10.89 -9.32
C ASP A 119 -2.27 9.76 -8.30
N THR A 120 -3.23 8.88 -8.56
CA THR A 120 -3.62 7.82 -7.64
C THR A 120 -3.68 6.48 -8.36
N GLN A 121 -3.15 5.43 -7.72
CA GLN A 121 -3.16 4.07 -8.28
C GLN A 121 -3.42 3.03 -7.19
N ILE A 122 -4.21 2.02 -7.54
CA ILE A 122 -4.49 0.84 -6.74
C ILE A 122 -4.04 -0.36 -7.56
N CYS A 123 -3.07 -1.11 -7.04
CA CYS A 123 -2.64 -2.38 -7.60
C CYS A 123 -3.24 -3.52 -6.78
N ILE A 124 -3.92 -4.45 -7.46
CA ILE A 124 -4.40 -5.71 -6.90
C ILE A 124 -3.58 -6.83 -7.53
N TYR A 125 -2.85 -7.59 -6.73
CA TYR A 125 -2.09 -8.75 -7.19
C TYR A 125 -2.56 -10.04 -6.56
N ILE A 126 -2.46 -11.11 -7.35
CA ILE A 126 -2.72 -12.48 -6.93
C ILE A 126 -1.37 -13.10 -6.59
N THR A 127 -1.13 -13.30 -5.29
CA THR A 127 -0.04 -14.16 -4.82
C THR A 127 -0.49 -15.62 -4.91
N LYS A 128 0.40 -16.50 -5.36
CA LYS A 128 0.19 -17.94 -5.25
C LYS A 128 0.29 -18.41 -3.79
#